data_AF-A0A7S2EK56-F1
#
_entry.id   AF-A0A7S2EK56-F1
#
_cell.length_a   1.000
_cell.length_b   1.000
_cell.length_c   1.000
_cell.angle_alpha   90.00
_cell.angle_beta   90.00
_cell.angle_gamma   90.00
#
_symmetry.space_group_name_H-M   'P 1'
#
loop_
_entity.id
_entity.type
_entity.pdbx_description
1 polymer ?
#
loop_
_entity_poly.entity_id
_entity_poly.type
_entity_poly.pdbx_seq_one_letter_code
_entity_poly.pdbx_strand_id
1 'polypeptide(L)'
;GWRTDCMALAAKCRSIAAEDVAIFQGEQTCSSLSIDYGQYIAEEGATWMAQCALSDSVRSLSCAALLVSSGKFCRGFLWLVDVTGAYRARAHAIGSGARHINRQ
;
A
#
# COMPACT_ATOMS: atom_id res chain seq x y z
N GLY A 1 2.36 0.16 -14.53
CA GLY A 1 2.90 1.40 -13.95
C GLY A 1 4.34 1.59 -14.41
N TRP A 2 4.88 2.78 -14.23
CA TRP A 2 6.28 3.10 -14.51
C TRP A 2 7.17 2.45 -13.45
N ARG A 3 8.23 1.73 -13.87
CA ARG A 3 9.07 0.97 -12.93
C ARG A 3 9.66 1.83 -11.83
N THR A 4 10.20 3.00 -12.17
CA THR A 4 10.79 3.93 -11.21
C THR A 4 9.78 4.40 -10.17
N ASP A 5 8.54 4.64 -10.57
CA ASP A 5 7.46 5.08 -9.68
C ASP A 5 7.07 3.96 -8.72
N CYS A 6 6.97 2.72 -9.23
CA CYS A 6 6.73 1.56 -8.38
C CYS A 6 7.85 1.37 -7.34
N MET A 7 9.12 1.59 -7.72
CA MET A 7 10.24 1.50 -6.80
C MET A 7 10.19 2.60 -5.73
N ALA A 8 9.83 3.83 -6.12
CA ALA A 8 9.70 4.95 -5.20
C ALA A 8 8.58 4.70 -4.18
N LEU A 9 7.41 4.22 -4.63
CA LEU A 9 6.31 3.81 -3.75
C LEU A 9 6.72 2.69 -2.79
N ALA A 10 7.35 1.63 -3.31
CA ALA A 10 7.83 0.55 -2.47
C ALA A 10 8.87 1.01 -1.43
N ALA A 11 9.75 1.95 -1.80
CA ALA A 11 10.71 2.55 -0.87
C ALA A 11 10.01 3.40 0.20
N LYS A 12 9.00 4.18 -0.17
CA LYS A 12 8.22 4.97 0.79
C LYS A 12 7.48 4.08 1.79
N CYS A 13 6.80 3.03 1.33
CA CYS A 13 6.13 2.07 2.22
C CYS A 13 7.11 1.41 3.19
N ARG A 14 8.33 1.07 2.73
CA ARG A 14 9.39 0.55 3.62
C ARG A 14 9.88 1.59 4.63
N SER A 15 10.00 2.86 4.24
CA SER A 15 10.37 3.95 5.16
C SER A 15 9.34 4.09 6.28
N ILE A 16 8.05 4.13 5.92
CA ILE A 16 6.94 4.23 6.89
C ILE A 16 7.00 3.06 7.88
N ALA A 17 7.14 1.84 7.37
CA ALA A 17 7.24 0.66 8.23
C ALA A 17 8.49 0.70 9.15
N ALA A 18 9.62 1.20 8.65
CA ALA A 18 10.84 1.32 9.45
C ALA A 18 10.72 2.40 10.54
N GLU A 19 10.10 3.54 10.21
CA GLU A 19 9.81 4.62 11.15
C GLU A 19 8.89 4.13 12.28
N ASP A 20 7.83 3.41 11.93
CA ASP A 20 6.89 2.85 12.90
C ASP A 20 7.52 1.79 13.82
N VAL A 21 8.35 0.89 13.26
CA VAL A 21 9.12 -0.07 14.06
C VAL A 21 10.09 0.63 15.01
N ALA A 22 10.71 1.73 14.59
CA ALA A 22 11.62 2.50 15.44
C ALA A 22 10.88 3.18 16.60
N ILE A 23 9.65 3.64 16.39
CA ILE A 23 8.83 4.34 17.40
C ILE A 23 8.19 3.35 18.38
N PHE A 24 7.60 2.27 17.86
CA PHE A 24 6.76 1.35 18.65
C PHE A 24 7.40 -0.02 18.90
N GLN A 25 8.69 -0.18 18.57
CA GLN A 25 9.46 -1.41 18.80
C GLN A 25 8.81 -2.68 18.21
N GLY A 26 7.96 -2.50 17.19
CA GLY A 26 7.23 -3.58 16.55
C GLY A 26 6.03 -4.13 17.33
N GLU A 27 5.63 -3.54 18.47
CA GLU A 27 4.46 -4.00 19.25
C GLU A 27 3.15 -3.89 18.45
N GLN A 28 3.02 -2.88 17.59
CA GLN A 28 1.83 -2.69 16.75
C GLN A 28 1.63 -3.80 15.70
N THR A 29 2.69 -4.51 15.31
CA THR A 29 2.58 -5.63 14.35
C THR A 29 1.86 -6.86 14.93
N CYS A 30 1.60 -6.87 16.23
CA CYS A 30 1.09 -8.03 16.98
C CYS A 30 -0.15 -7.74 17.85
N SER A 31 -0.76 -6.56 17.75
CA SER A 31 -1.99 -6.22 18.48
C SER A 31 -3.18 -7.04 17.96
N SER A 32 -3.75 -7.89 18.82
CA SER A 32 -4.87 -8.79 18.50
C SER A 32 -6.22 -8.09 18.34
N LEU A 33 -6.30 -6.77 18.53
CA LEU A 33 -7.55 -6.09 18.80
C LEU A 33 -7.94 -4.93 17.86
N SER A 34 -7.06 -4.36 17.05
CA SER A 34 -7.47 -3.17 16.29
C SER A 34 -6.51 -2.80 15.17
N ILE A 35 -7.05 -2.71 13.95
CA ILE A 35 -6.43 -2.19 12.72
C ILE A 35 -5.38 -3.13 12.12
N ASP A 36 -5.65 -3.61 10.90
CA ASP A 36 -4.66 -4.35 10.11
C ASP A 36 -3.49 -3.41 9.83
N TYR A 37 -2.29 -3.72 10.35
CA TYR A 37 -1.10 -2.91 10.08
C TYR A 37 -0.84 -2.72 8.58
N GLY A 38 -1.25 -3.70 7.75
CA GLY A 38 -1.23 -3.56 6.30
C GLY A 38 -2.12 -2.45 5.77
N GLN A 39 -3.27 -2.21 6.41
CA GLN A 39 -4.16 -1.08 6.09
C GLN A 39 -3.45 0.24 6.32
N TYR A 40 -2.80 0.40 7.48
CA TYR A 40 -2.06 1.62 7.82
C TYR A 40 -1.00 1.94 6.76
N ILE A 41 -0.14 0.96 6.40
CA ILE A 41 0.89 1.16 5.38
C ILE A 41 0.27 1.47 4.00
N ALA A 42 -0.86 0.83 3.67
CA ALA A 42 -1.55 1.06 2.40
C ALA A 42 -2.14 2.49 2.33
N GLU A 43 -2.78 2.96 3.40
CA GLU A 43 -3.36 4.31 3.50
C GLU A 43 -2.29 5.40 3.47
N GLU A 44 -1.18 5.23 4.19
CA GLU A 44 -0.05 6.16 4.16
C GLU A 44 0.62 6.20 2.79
N GLY A 45 0.75 5.03 2.14
CA GLY A 45 1.24 4.93 0.77
C GLY A 45 0.36 5.68 -0.22
N ALA A 46 -0.96 5.49 -0.15
CA ALA A 46 -1.93 6.20 -0.98
C ALA A 46 -1.91 7.72 -0.73
N THR A 47 -1.84 8.12 0.54
CA THR A 47 -1.76 9.54 0.94
C THR A 47 -0.52 10.21 0.35
N TRP A 48 0.63 9.55 0.41
CA TRP A 48 1.84 10.06 -0.22
C TRP A 48 1.70 10.18 -1.74
N MET A 49 1.08 9.19 -2.41
CA MET A 49 0.79 9.30 -3.84
C MET A 49 -0.13 10.49 -4.17
N ALA A 50 -1.16 10.72 -3.36
CA ALA A 50 -2.06 11.86 -3.51
C ALA A 50 -1.33 13.20 -3.31
N GLN A 51 -0.42 13.28 -2.33
CA GLN A 51 0.44 14.46 -2.14
C GLN A 51 1.33 14.71 -3.36
N CYS A 52 1.94 13.66 -3.94
CA CYS A 52 2.69 13.80 -5.19
C CYS A 52 1.81 14.22 -6.37
N ALA A 53 0.51 13.93 -6.36
CA ALA A 53 -0.40 14.33 -7.42
C ALA A 53 -0.91 15.77 -7.28
N LEU A 54 -1.01 16.28 -6.06
CA LEU A 54 -1.44 17.65 -5.75
C LEU A 54 -0.27 18.65 -5.69
N SER A 55 0.97 18.16 -5.67
CA SER A 55 2.16 19.00 -5.58
C SER A 55 2.50 19.67 -6.92
N ASP A 56 2.81 20.97 -6.88
CA ASP A 56 3.33 21.70 -8.05
C ASP A 56 4.82 21.39 -8.33
N SER A 57 5.55 20.89 -7.32
CA SER A 57 7.00 20.66 -7.40
C SER A 57 7.38 19.20 -7.67
N VAL A 58 6.43 18.28 -7.52
CA VAL A 58 6.64 16.84 -7.73
C VAL A 58 5.58 16.35 -8.71
N ARG A 59 5.98 15.53 -9.67
CA ARG A 59 5.02 14.92 -10.60
C ARG A 59 4.21 13.82 -9.90
N SER A 60 2.98 13.61 -10.39
CA SER A 60 2.18 12.44 -10.00
C SER A 60 2.90 11.13 -10.34
N LEU A 61 2.70 10.13 -9.48
CA LEU A 61 3.23 8.78 -9.68
C LEU A 61 2.31 7.96 -10.57
N SER A 62 2.81 7.54 -11.73
CA SER A 62 2.07 6.73 -12.72
C SER A 62 2.16 5.25 -12.41
N CYS A 63 1.74 4.87 -11.20
CA CYS A 63 1.75 3.49 -10.73
C CYS A 63 0.54 3.17 -9.85
N ALA A 64 0.33 1.87 -9.62
CA ALA A 64 -0.57 1.32 -8.63
C ALA A 64 0.12 0.09 -8.05
N ALA A 65 -0.21 -0.27 -6.82
CA ALA A 65 0.41 -1.38 -6.11
C ALA A 65 -0.63 -2.33 -5.53
N LEU A 66 -0.25 -3.59 -5.43
CA LEU A 66 -0.94 -4.58 -4.61
C LEU A 66 -0.09 -4.80 -3.36
N LEU A 67 -0.59 -4.39 -2.21
CA LEU A 67 0.04 -4.58 -0.91
C LEU A 67 -0.57 -5.81 -0.23
N VAL A 68 0.28 -6.74 0.17
CA VAL A 68 -0.12 -7.94 0.89
C VAL A 68 0.44 -7.85 2.30
N SER A 69 -0.44 -7.97 3.29
CA SER A 69 -0.06 -8.10 4.70
C SER A 69 -0.46 -9.46 5.24
N SER A 70 0.31 -9.97 6.19
CA SER A 70 -0.02 -11.18 6.94
C SER A 70 0.36 -10.96 8.39
N GLY A 71 -0.57 -11.21 9.30
CA GLY A 71 -0.33 -11.17 10.74
C GLY A 71 -0.15 -12.58 11.31
N LYS A 72 0.51 -12.70 12.47
CA LYS A 72 0.67 -14.00 13.17
C LYS A 72 -0.68 -14.63 13.57
N PHE A 73 -1.69 -13.80 13.81
CA PHE A 73 -3.02 -14.23 14.29
C PHE A 73 -4.17 -13.89 13.34
N CYS A 74 -3.89 -13.21 12.24
CA CYS A 74 -4.89 -12.72 11.28
C CYS A 74 -4.68 -13.38 9.92
N ARG A 75 -5.78 -13.66 9.20
CA ARG A 75 -5.72 -14.06 7.79
C ARG A 75 -5.01 -12.98 6.98
N GLY A 76 -4.27 -13.37 5.94
CA GLY A 76 -3.62 -12.42 5.05
C GLY A 76 -4.63 -11.48 4.38
N PHE A 77 -4.25 -10.23 4.20
CA PHE A 77 -5.05 -9.20 3.55
C PHE A 77 -4.35 -8.69 2.30
N LEU A 78 -5.17 -8.30 1.32
CA LEU A 78 -4.73 -7.73 0.06
C LEU A 78 -5.38 -6.35 -0.09
N TRP A 79 -4.54 -5.36 -0.42
CA TRP A 79 -4.91 -3.97 -0.59
C TRP A 79 -4.47 -3.49 -1.98
N LEU A 80 -5.38 -2.91 -2.74
CA LEU A 80 -5.08 -2.14 -3.94
C LEU A 80 -4.77 -0.71 -3.51
N VAL A 81 -3.60 -0.21 -3.88
CA VAL A 81 -3.14 1.14 -3.57
C VAL A 81 -2.93 1.90 -4.86
N ASP A 82 -3.57 3.05 -4.98
CA ASP A 82 -3.34 4.00 -6.07
C ASP A 82 -3.42 5.46 -5.56
N VAL A 83 -3.38 6.41 -6.49
CA VAL A 83 -3.42 7.85 -6.18
C VAL A 83 -4.74 8.29 -5.53
N THR A 84 -5.80 7.50 -5.65
CA THR A 84 -7.14 7.82 -5.14
C THR A 84 -7.41 7.23 -3.76
N GLY A 85 -6.64 6.22 -3.35
CA GLY A 85 -6.77 5.64 -2.03
C GLY A 85 -6.20 4.23 -1.89
N ALA A 86 -6.60 3.59 -0.80
CA ALA A 86 -6.31 2.20 -0.49
C ALA A 86 -7.63 1.42 -0.38
N TYR A 87 -7.74 0.32 -1.10
CA TYR A 87 -8.97 -0.46 -1.21
C TYR A 87 -8.71 -1.93 -0.90
N ARG A 88 -9.47 -2.49 0.04
CA ARG A 88 -9.35 -3.90 0.40
C ARG A 88 -9.92 -4.78 -0.71
N ALA A 89 -9.16 -5.80 -1.11
CA ALA A 89 -9.56 -6.78 -2.11
C ALA A 89 -9.40 -8.21 -1.57
N ARG A 90 -10.22 -9.13 -2.08
CA ARG A 90 -10.02 -10.59 -1.86
C ARG A 90 -9.06 -11.17 -2.88
N ALA A 91 -9.16 -10.69 -4.11
CA ALA A 91 -8.28 -10.99 -5.23
C ALA A 91 -8.34 -9.81 -6.20
N HIS A 92 -7.20 -9.45 -6.79
CA HIS A 92 -7.15 -8.39 -7.80
C HIS A 92 -5.91 -8.57 -8.68
N ALA A 93 -6.05 -8.30 -9.97
CA ALA A 93 -4.95 -8.19 -10.91
C ALA A 93 -4.79 -6.74 -11.36
N ILE A 94 -3.55 -6.33 -11.63
CA ILE A 94 -3.22 -5.01 -12.20
C ILE A 94 -2.36 -5.17 -13.45
N GLY A 95 -2.39 -4.17 -14.33
CA GLY A 95 -1.60 -4.16 -15.57
C GLY A 95 -2.33 -4.74 -16.78
N SER A 96 -1.56 -5.10 -17.81
CA SER A 96 -2.12 -5.59 -19.08
C SER A 96 -2.87 -6.91 -18.86
N GLY A 97 -4.07 -7.03 -19.44
CA GLY A 97 -4.90 -8.22 -19.30
C GLY A 97 -5.66 -8.33 -17.98
N ALA A 98 -5.43 -7.45 -16.99
CA ALA A 98 -6.11 -7.47 -15.70
C ALA A 98 -7.63 -7.44 -15.82
N ARG A 99 -8.17 -6.72 -16.82
CA ARG A 99 -9.62 -6.70 -17.10
C ARG A 99 -10.21 -8.08 -17.40
N HIS A 100 -9.46 -9.01 -17.98
CA HIS A 100 -9.95 -10.36 -18.24
C HIS A 100 -9.91 -11.23 -16.98
N ILE A 101 -8.96 -10.97 -16.09
CA ILE A 101 -8.75 -11.71 -14.83
C ILE A 101 -9.74 -11.24 -13.76
N ASN A 102 -9.99 -9.93 -13.68
CA ASN A 102 -10.89 -9.34 -12.70
C ASN A 102 -12.37 -9.50 -13.06
N ARG A 103 -12.70 -10.20 -14.14
CA ARG A 103 -14.10 -10.55 -14.47
C ARG A 103 -14.57 -11.62 -13.48
N GLN A 104 -15.54 -11.23 -12.66
CA GLN A 104 -16.42 -12.16 -11.97
C GLN A 104 -17.52 -12.61 -12.93
#